data_AF-A0A2G2LL66-F1
#
_entry.id   AF-A0A2G2LL66-F1
#
_cell.length_a   1.000
_cell.length_b   1.000
_cell.length_c   1.000
_cell.angle_alpha   90.00
_cell.angle_beta   90.00
_cell.angle_gamma   90.00
#
_symmetry.space_group_name_H-M   'P 1'
#
loop_
_entity.id
_entity.type
_entity.pdbx_description
1 polymer ?
#
loop_
_entity_poly.entity_id
_entity_poly.type
_entity_poly.pdbx_seq_one_letter_code
_entity_poly.pdbx_strand_id
1 'polypeptide(L)'
;MRAKGEAVAELPKNEQKDQALDLILDAWDTALVRGCAPEQIATSAIFAAFADLIDVYGEDIVAEMANRLPARVRRGEFSMRQGPVN
;
A
#
# COMPACT_ATOMS: atom_id res chain seq x y z
N MET A 1 -24.32 -5.03 -21.00
CA MET A 1 -24.45 -3.59 -20.73
C MET A 1 -23.21 -3.15 -19.95
N ARG A 2 -22.08 -2.94 -20.66
CA ARG A 2 -20.85 -2.41 -20.03
C ARG A 2 -21.08 -0.92 -19.85
N ALA A 3 -21.08 -0.45 -18.61
CA ALA A 3 -21.10 0.98 -18.33
C ALA A 3 -19.92 1.60 -19.07
N LYS A 4 -20.29 2.55 -19.93
CA LYS A 4 -19.44 3.41 -20.74
C LYS A 4 -18.42 4.04 -19.79
N GLY A 5 -17.13 3.96 -20.13
CA GLY A 5 -16.07 4.61 -19.37
C GLY A 5 -16.40 6.07 -19.17
N GLU A 6 -16.78 6.43 -17.95
CA GLU A 6 -16.60 7.79 -17.45
C GLU A 6 -15.10 8.00 -17.45
N ALA A 7 -14.63 8.99 -18.21
CA ALA A 7 -13.29 9.49 -18.06
C ALA A 7 -13.22 10.06 -16.64
N VAL A 8 -12.75 9.24 -15.71
CA VAL A 8 -12.47 9.67 -14.34
C VAL A 8 -11.43 10.78 -14.49
N ALA A 9 -11.83 12.02 -14.19
CA ALA A 9 -10.90 13.13 -14.21
C ALA A 9 -9.72 12.74 -13.30
N GLU A 10 -8.51 12.75 -13.86
CA GLU A 10 -7.33 12.35 -13.11
C GLU A 10 -7.18 13.31 -11.92
N LEU A 11 -7.29 12.77 -10.70
CA LEU A 11 -7.19 13.59 -9.50
C LEU A 11 -5.81 14.29 -9.47
N PRO A 12 -5.67 15.46 -8.85
CA PRO A 12 -4.36 16.04 -8.56
C PRO A 12 -3.47 15.03 -7.81
N LYS A 13 -2.15 15.00 -8.06
CA LYS A 13 -1.23 13.97 -7.51
C LYS A 13 -1.30 13.80 -5.98
N ASN A 14 -1.55 14.87 -5.24
CA ASN A 14 -1.68 14.79 -3.78
C ASN A 14 -3.02 14.14 -3.39
N GLU A 15 -4.11 14.54 -4.05
CA GLU A 15 -5.43 13.91 -3.86
C GLU A 15 -5.44 12.45 -4.30
N GLN A 16 -4.69 12.07 -5.36
CA GLN A 16 -4.52 10.68 -5.75
C GLN A 16 -3.87 9.85 -4.63
N LYS A 17 -2.84 10.39 -3.97
CA LYS A 17 -2.14 9.68 -2.89
C LYS A 17 -3.03 9.49 -1.68
N ASP A 18 -3.72 10.55 -1.26
CA ASP A 18 -4.60 10.51 -0.10
C ASP A 18 -5.78 9.56 -0.37
N GLN A 19 -6.42 9.68 -1.53
CA GLN A 19 -7.52 8.81 -1.93
C GLN A 19 -7.10 7.34 -2.06
N ALA A 20 -5.92 7.06 -2.61
CA ALA A 20 -5.41 5.69 -2.72
C ALA A 20 -5.11 5.09 -1.34
N LEU A 21 -4.56 5.89 -0.41
CA LEU A 21 -4.31 5.45 0.95
C LEU A 21 -5.63 5.10 1.67
N ASP A 22 -6.64 5.97 1.58
CA ASP A 22 -7.94 5.73 2.20
C ASP A 22 -8.58 4.43 1.68
N LEU A 23 -8.56 4.21 0.37
CA LEU A 23 -9.10 2.98 -0.22
C LEU A 23 -8.34 1.72 0.22
N ILE A 24 -7.03 1.81 0.39
CA ILE A 24 -6.21 0.71 0.91
C ILE A 24 -6.57 0.43 2.37
N LEU A 25 -6.78 1.46 3.20
CA LEU A 25 -7.19 1.31 4.60
C LEU A 25 -8.60 0.69 4.70
N ASP A 26 -9.55 1.11 3.86
CA ASP A 26 -10.89 0.51 3.80
C ASP A 26 -10.84 -0.98 3.42
N ALA A 27 -9.98 -1.33 2.44
CA ALA A 27 -9.76 -2.72 2.06
C ALA A 27 -9.12 -3.52 3.20
N TRP A 28 -8.22 -2.88 3.97
CA TRP A 28 -7.60 -3.46 5.15
C TRP A 28 -8.62 -3.80 6.24
N ASP A 29 -9.49 -2.84 6.58
CA ASP A 29 -10.56 -3.03 7.57
C ASP A 29 -11.53 -4.12 7.12
N THR A 30 -11.86 -4.15 5.83
CA THR A 30 -12.69 -5.21 5.26
C THR A 30 -12.06 -6.60 5.43
N ALA A 31 -10.75 -6.73 5.24
CA ALA A 31 -10.04 -7.99 5.43
C ALA A 31 -10.03 -8.43 6.91
N LEU A 32 -9.87 -7.48 7.84
CA LEU A 32 -9.97 -7.75 9.28
C LEU A 32 -11.35 -8.28 9.67
N VAL A 33 -12.43 -7.64 9.18
CA VAL A 33 -13.81 -8.08 9.44
C VAL A 33 -14.08 -9.49 8.90
N ARG A 34 -13.40 -9.88 7.82
CA ARG A 34 -13.49 -11.24 7.25
C ARG A 34 -12.66 -12.29 7.99
N GLY A 35 -11.98 -11.91 9.07
CA GLY A 35 -11.19 -12.82 9.91
C GLY A 35 -9.76 -13.05 9.43
N CYS A 36 -9.25 -12.22 8.51
CA CYS A 36 -7.84 -12.29 8.12
C CYS A 36 -6.95 -11.75 9.26
N ALA A 37 -5.85 -12.46 9.55
CA ALA A 37 -4.86 -11.99 10.52
C ALA A 37 -4.12 -10.74 10.00
N PRO A 38 -3.85 -9.72 10.83
CA PRO A 38 -3.16 -8.50 10.41
C PRO A 38 -1.83 -8.74 9.69
N GLU A 39 -1.05 -9.71 10.15
CA GLU A 39 0.23 -10.10 9.55
C GLU A 39 0.07 -10.65 8.12
N GLN A 40 -0.99 -11.42 7.87
CA GLN A 40 -1.29 -11.97 6.55
C GLN A 40 -1.76 -10.89 5.58
N ILE A 41 -2.54 -9.92 6.07
CA ILE A 41 -2.95 -8.75 5.28
C ILE A 41 -1.70 -7.95 4.90
N ALA A 42 -0.82 -7.66 5.86
CA ALA A 42 0.40 -6.91 5.61
C ALA A 42 1.32 -7.58 4.59
N THR A 43 1.55 -8.89 4.73
CA THR A 43 2.39 -9.65 3.79
C THR A 43 1.78 -9.67 2.39
N SER A 44 0.46 -9.84 2.28
CA SER A 44 -0.25 -9.80 1.01
C SER A 44 -0.19 -8.42 0.35
N ALA A 45 -0.33 -7.35 1.14
CA ALA A 45 -0.22 -5.97 0.65
C ALA A 45 1.20 -5.66 0.13
N ILE A 46 2.24 -6.13 0.82
CA ILE A 46 3.64 -6.01 0.35
C ILE A 46 3.82 -6.73 -0.99
N PHE A 47 3.30 -7.96 -1.11
CA PHE A 47 3.35 -8.71 -2.36
C PHE A 47 2.66 -7.97 -3.49
N ALA A 48 1.41 -7.51 -3.28
CA ALA A 48 0.67 -6.77 -4.29
C ALA A 48 1.39 -5.49 -4.71
N ALA A 49 1.92 -4.72 -3.76
CA ALA A 49 2.66 -3.51 -4.03
C ALA A 49 3.94 -3.77 -4.85
N PHE A 50 4.69 -4.82 -4.55
CA PHE A 50 5.88 -5.17 -5.33
C PHE A 50 5.54 -5.74 -6.71
N ALA A 51 4.49 -6.54 -6.85
CA ALA A 51 4.04 -7.02 -8.15
C ALA A 51 3.73 -5.85 -9.10
N ASP A 52 2.92 -4.89 -8.64
CA ASP A 52 2.57 -3.71 -9.44
C ASP A 52 3.80 -2.83 -9.76
N LEU A 53 4.71 -2.64 -8.80
CA LEU A 53 5.94 -1.88 -9.06
C LEU A 53 6.86 -2.61 -10.06
N ILE A 54 6.94 -3.93 -10.01
CA ILE A 54 7.74 -4.74 -10.93
C ILE A 54 7.13 -4.68 -12.34
N ASP A 55 5.80 -4.73 -12.46
CA ASP A 55 5.12 -4.60 -13.75
C ASP A 55 5.39 -3.24 -14.41
N VAL A 56 5.53 -2.17 -13.61
CA VAL A 56 5.80 -0.81 -14.10
C VAL A 56 7.28 -0.55 -14.38
N TYR A 57 8.18 -1.00 -13.50
CA TYR A 57 9.59 -0.60 -13.50
C TYR A 57 10.58 -1.74 -13.77
N GLY A 58 10.16 -3.00 -13.64
CA GLY A 58 11.02 -4.18 -13.75
C GLY A 58 11.71 -4.56 -12.44
N GLU A 59 12.14 -5.83 -12.36
CA GLU A 59 12.67 -6.46 -11.15
C GLU A 59 13.92 -5.75 -10.59
N ASP A 60 14.89 -5.40 -11.44
CA ASP A 60 16.15 -4.80 -11.02
C ASP A 60 15.96 -3.42 -10.36
N ILE A 61 15.09 -2.59 -10.94
CA ILE A 61 14.78 -1.25 -10.40
C ILE A 61 14.10 -1.39 -9.04
N VAL A 62 13.11 -2.28 -8.92
CA VAL A 62 12.40 -2.50 -7.66
C VAL A 62 13.30 -3.09 -6.59
N ALA A 63 14.23 -3.98 -6.95
CA ALA A 63 15.23 -4.51 -6.02
C ALA A 63 16.12 -3.39 -5.44
N GLU A 64 16.57 -2.43 -6.26
CA GLU A 64 17.32 -1.27 -5.78
C GLU A 64 16.49 -0.38 -4.84
N MET A 65 15.21 -0.15 -5.17
CA MET A 65 14.28 0.59 -4.31
C MET A 65 14.12 -0.10 -2.95
N ALA A 66 13.95 -1.42 -2.96
CA ALA A 66 13.74 -2.24 -1.77
C ALA A 66 14.99 -2.33 -0.88
N ASN A 67 16.20 -2.25 -1.45
CA ASN A 67 17.46 -2.34 -0.71
C ASN A 67 17.60 -1.26 0.39
N ARG A 68 16.87 -0.14 0.27
CA ARG A 68 16.83 0.93 1.28
C ARG A 68 15.88 0.64 2.45
N LEU A 69 14.92 -0.28 2.29
CA LEU A 69 13.88 -0.56 3.29
C LEU A 69 14.44 -1.06 4.63
N PRO A 70 15.40 -2.01 4.69
CA PRO A 70 15.93 -2.48 5.97
C PRO A 70 16.52 -1.34 6.82
N ALA A 71 17.19 -0.37 6.19
CA ALA A 71 17.72 0.79 6.89
C ALA A 71 16.59 1.69 7.43
N ARG A 72 15.55 1.93 6.64
CA ARG A 72 14.36 2.73 7.04
C ARG A 72 13.60 2.09 8.21
N VAL A 73 13.41 0.76 8.17
CA VAL A 73 12.79 -0.01 9.26
C VAL A 73 13.58 0.13 10.54
N ARG A 74 14.91 -0.05 10.51
CA ARG A 74 15.78 0.09 11.69
C ARG A 74 15.80 1.51 12.25
N ARG A 75 15.58 2.53 11.42
CA ARG A 75 15.41 3.93 11.85
C ARG A 75 14.03 4.21 12.47
N GLY A 76 13.11 3.25 12.44
CA GLY A 76 11.76 3.41 12.98
C GLY A 76 10.85 4.26 12.09
N GLU A 77 11.17 4.45 10.80
CA GLU A 77 10.36 5.27 9.89
C GLU A 77 8.93 4.76 9.69
N PHE A 78 8.72 3.45 9.91
CA PHE A 78 7.41 2.81 9.83
C PHE A 78 6.81 2.53 11.20
N SER A 79 7.53 2.85 12.28
CA SER A 79 7.00 2.73 13.63
C SER A 79 6.08 3.93 13.87
N MET A 80 4.77 3.70 13.86
CA MET A 80 3.84 4.68 14.38
C MET A 80 4.03 4.75 15.90
N ARG A 81 4.85 5.70 16.38
CA ARG A 81 4.89 6.07 17.81
C ARG A 81 3.62 6.82 18.16
N GLN A 82 2.49 6.11 18.21
CA GLN A 82 1.26 6.49 18.90
C GLN A 82 0.36 5.24 19.00
N GLY A 83 0.86 4.22 19.69
CA GLY A 83 -0.01 3.31 20.44
C GLY A 83 -0.13 3.84 21.88
N PRO A 84 -1.30 3.73 22.54
CA PRO A 84 -1.48 4.31 23.86
C PRO A 84 -0.46 3.75 24.85
N VAL A 85 0.12 4.63 25.65
CA VAL A 85 0.67 4.26 26.95
C VAL A 85 -0.51 3.97 27.86
N ASN A 86 -0.90 2.69 27.96
CA ASN A 86 -1.61 2.16 29.13
C ASN A 86 -1.40 0.64 29.22
#